data_AF-A0ABD4B2V9-F1
#
_entry.id   AF-A0ABD4B2V9-F1
#
_cell.length_a   1.000
_cell.length_b   1.000
_cell.length_c   1.000
_cell.angle_alpha   90.00
_cell.angle_beta   90.00
_cell.angle_gamma   90.00
#
_symmetry.space_group_name_H-M   'P 1'
#
loop_
_entity.id
_entity.type
_entity.pdbx_description
1 polymer ?
#
loop_
_entity_poly.entity_id
_entity_poly.type
_entity_poly.pdbx_seq_one_letter_code
_entity_poly.pdbx_strand_id
1 'polypeptide(L)'
;MSYLRKSKWKYDTGAGGGVSVDIVVATGGNIVLTDPQAHSQSFYYGGVGIGYGWGAKIPKIKLPKFTIPELKLPSFGSHDASAAGSTYDFPSHGTVYMTSAFKGSELTRSDLQGGTVYLDGYGGAVVAQGGTVMLLGINPALLALGLTSPAMSMILGEAIADAPALLFMHGLTAGFQAGFGGGILAGYLH
;
A
#
# COMPACT_ATOMS: atom_id res chain seq x y z
N MET A 1 1.17 -11.58 -24.91
CA MET A 1 2.31 -10.88 -24.31
C MET A 1 1.76 -9.62 -23.65
N SER A 2 1.89 -9.47 -22.33
CA SER A 2 1.47 -8.25 -21.63
C SER A 2 2.59 -7.22 -21.76
N TYR A 3 2.35 -6.14 -22.49
CA TYR A 3 3.30 -5.06 -22.66
C TYR A 3 2.94 -3.93 -21.70
N LEU A 4 3.78 -3.68 -20.69
CA LEU A 4 3.68 -2.49 -19.86
C LEU A 4 4.27 -1.30 -20.62
N ARG A 5 3.47 -0.25 -20.81
CA ARG A 5 3.93 1.00 -21.43
C ARG A 5 4.19 2.02 -20.33
N LYS A 6 5.36 2.65 -20.32
CA LYS A 6 5.67 3.68 -19.31
C LYS A 6 4.76 4.90 -19.52
N SER A 7 4.15 5.39 -18.45
CA SER A 7 3.35 6.61 -18.45
C SER A 7 4.23 7.85 -18.29
N LYS A 8 3.74 9.01 -18.78
CA LYS A 8 4.36 10.31 -18.51
C LYS A 8 4.08 10.83 -17.10
N TRP A 9 3.14 10.21 -16.37
CA TRP A 9 2.96 10.49 -14.95
C TRP A 9 4.24 10.20 -14.17
N LYS A 10 4.62 11.12 -13.29
CA LYS A 10 5.82 10.99 -12.46
C LYS A 10 5.42 10.85 -11.01
N TYR A 11 6.07 9.91 -10.33
CA TYR A 11 6.00 9.83 -8.88
C TYR A 11 6.86 10.93 -8.28
N ASP A 12 6.30 11.71 -7.35
CA ASP A 12 7.01 12.79 -6.66
C ASP A 12 7.42 12.32 -5.26
N THR A 13 6.44 12.11 -4.40
CA THR A 13 6.63 11.60 -3.04
C THR A 13 5.37 10.88 -2.55
N GLY A 14 5.48 10.18 -1.43
CA GLY A 14 4.37 9.49 -0.81
C GLY A 14 4.70 9.17 0.65
N ALA A 15 3.70 9.30 1.51
CA ALA A 15 3.79 8.98 2.92
C ALA A 15 2.67 7.99 3.26
N GLY A 16 3.03 6.89 3.90
CA GLY A 16 2.09 5.82 4.23
C GLY A 16 2.38 5.18 5.59
N GLY A 17 1.37 4.50 6.11
CA GLY A 17 1.43 3.73 7.34
C GLY A 17 0.41 2.62 7.35
N GLY A 18 0.59 1.67 8.25
CA GLY A 18 -0.25 0.51 8.37
C GLY A 18 -0.16 -0.14 9.75
N VAL A 19 -1.19 -0.90 10.06
CA VAL A 19 -1.29 -1.72 11.26
C VAL A 19 -1.60 -3.14 10.85
N SER A 20 -1.04 -4.09 11.57
CA SER A 20 -1.28 -5.51 11.38
C SER A 20 -1.64 -6.16 12.70
N VAL A 21 -2.59 -7.08 12.66
CA VAL A 21 -3.00 -7.93 13.78
C VAL A 21 -3.06 -9.35 13.24
N ASP A 22 -2.18 -10.21 13.75
CA ASP A 22 -2.02 -11.57 13.24
C ASP A 22 -1.71 -11.57 11.72
N ILE A 23 -2.52 -12.21 10.88
CA ILE A 23 -2.36 -12.21 9.42
C ILE A 23 -3.05 -11.04 8.72
N VAL A 24 -3.86 -10.24 9.43
CA VAL A 24 -4.64 -9.16 8.81
C VAL A 24 -3.82 -7.87 8.83
N VAL A 25 -3.71 -7.22 7.67
CA VAL A 25 -2.99 -5.96 7.52
C VAL A 25 -3.95 -4.90 6.97
N ALA A 26 -3.92 -3.71 7.56
CA ALA A 26 -4.56 -2.53 7.04
C ALA A 26 -3.50 -1.46 6.78
N THR A 27 -3.44 -0.92 5.56
CA THR A 27 -2.52 0.17 5.22
C THR A 27 -3.25 1.32 4.55
N GLY A 28 -2.67 2.51 4.65
CA GLY A 28 -3.16 3.68 3.96
C GLY A 28 -2.10 4.77 3.91
N GLY A 29 -2.31 5.71 3.00
CA GLY A 29 -1.33 6.77 2.78
C GLY A 29 -1.74 7.73 1.70
N ASN A 30 -0.82 8.64 1.41
CA ASN A 30 -0.90 9.59 0.32
C ASN A 30 0.19 9.28 -0.71
N ILE A 31 -0.18 9.39 -1.97
CA ILE A 31 0.72 9.32 -3.12
C ILE A 31 0.56 10.64 -3.88
N VAL A 32 1.67 11.34 -4.10
CA VAL A 32 1.70 12.53 -4.94
C VAL A 32 2.29 12.15 -6.30
N LEU A 33 1.48 12.33 -7.34
CA LEU A 33 1.90 12.12 -8.72
C LEU A 33 1.80 13.43 -9.50
N THR A 34 2.79 13.71 -10.32
CA THR A 34 2.75 14.81 -11.29
C THR A 34 2.17 14.28 -12.60
N ASP A 35 1.13 14.96 -13.09
CA ASP A 35 0.48 14.62 -14.35
C ASP A 35 1.34 15.01 -15.57
N PRO A 36 0.98 14.57 -16.79
CA PRO A 36 1.70 14.91 -18.01
C PRO A 36 1.68 16.41 -18.36
N GLN A 37 0.81 17.19 -17.71
CA GLN A 37 0.69 18.64 -17.84
C GLN A 37 1.48 19.39 -16.75
N ALA A 38 2.27 18.67 -15.94
CA ALA A 38 3.08 19.19 -14.83
C ALA A 38 2.28 19.69 -13.61
N HIS A 39 1.04 19.24 -13.43
CA HIS A 39 0.30 19.50 -12.19
C HIS A 39 0.51 18.36 -11.19
N SER A 40 0.92 18.69 -9.96
CA SER A 40 0.98 17.73 -8.86
C SER A 40 -0.42 17.43 -8.33
N GLN A 41 -0.74 16.15 -8.21
CA GLN A 41 -2.02 15.66 -7.75
C GLN A 41 -1.80 14.66 -6.61
N SER A 42 -2.49 14.90 -5.49
CA SER A 42 -2.49 13.98 -4.36
C SER A 42 -3.61 12.96 -4.51
N PHE A 43 -3.25 11.72 -4.21
CA PHE A 43 -4.12 10.56 -4.14
C PHE A 43 -4.04 9.95 -2.75
N TYR A 44 -5.18 9.63 -2.16
CA TYR A 44 -5.28 8.96 -0.87
C TYR A 44 -5.72 7.52 -1.11
N TYR A 45 -4.97 6.59 -0.54
CA TYR A 45 -5.29 5.17 -0.60
C TYR A 45 -5.50 4.59 0.78
N GLY A 46 -6.34 3.57 0.84
CA GLY A 46 -6.52 2.72 2.00
C GLY A 46 -6.92 1.33 1.55
N GLY A 47 -6.37 0.31 2.18
CA GLY A 47 -6.67 -1.07 1.87
C GLY A 47 -6.48 -1.99 3.06
N VAL A 48 -7.13 -3.15 2.95
CA VAL A 48 -7.06 -4.23 3.91
C VAL A 48 -6.72 -5.51 3.18
N GLY A 49 -6.05 -6.40 3.87
CA GLY A 49 -5.67 -7.66 3.27
C GLY A 49 -5.00 -8.60 4.24
N ILE A 50 -4.31 -9.55 3.64
CA ILE A 50 -3.56 -10.56 4.37
C ILE A 50 -2.07 -10.30 4.19
N GLY A 51 -1.31 -10.42 5.26
CA GLY A 51 0.11 -10.27 5.25
C GLY A 51 0.77 -11.09 6.34
N TYR A 52 2.07 -11.24 6.20
CA TYR A 52 2.91 -11.91 7.16
C TYR A 52 4.03 -10.94 7.53
N GLY A 53 4.12 -10.61 8.82
CA GLY A 53 5.17 -9.77 9.36
C GLY A 53 5.98 -10.55 10.38
N TRP A 54 7.25 -10.84 10.08
CA TRP A 54 8.19 -11.32 11.08
C TRP A 54 8.86 -10.11 11.73
N GLY A 55 8.21 -9.56 12.76
CA GLY A 55 8.84 -8.58 13.64
C GLY A 55 9.80 -9.26 14.60
N ALA A 56 10.97 -8.65 14.86
CA ALA A 56 11.68 -8.98 16.09
C ALA A 56 10.71 -8.74 17.25
N LYS A 57 10.44 -9.77 18.06
CA LYS A 57 9.74 -9.61 19.34
C LYS A 57 10.29 -8.37 20.01
N ILE A 58 9.43 -7.41 20.35
CA ILE A 58 9.81 -6.28 21.21
C ILE A 58 10.50 -6.93 22.42
N PRO A 59 11.83 -6.79 22.59
CA PRO A 59 12.45 -7.30 23.79
C PRO A 59 11.74 -6.56 24.93
N LYS A 60 11.32 -7.27 25.98
CA LYS A 60 10.75 -6.66 27.17
C LYS A 60 11.83 -5.81 27.86
N ILE A 61 12.17 -4.67 27.28
CA ILE A 61 13.04 -3.68 27.90
C ILE A 61 12.12 -2.95 28.87
N LYS A 62 12.32 -3.20 30.16
CA LYS A 62 11.67 -2.45 31.23
C LYS A 62 12.13 -1.00 31.14
N LEU A 63 11.40 -0.18 30.39
CA LEU A 63 11.59 1.27 30.38
C LEU A 63 11.34 1.79 31.80
N PRO A 64 12.26 2.59 32.39
CA PRO A 64 12.02 3.23 33.67
C PRO A 64 10.79 4.13 33.56
N LYS A 65 9.93 4.10 34.58
CA LYS A 65 8.64 4.80 34.62
C LYS A 65 8.84 6.32 34.45
N PHE A 66 8.63 6.81 33.23
CA PHE A 66 8.29 8.21 33.00
C PHE A 66 6.77 8.33 32.95
N THR A 67 6.23 9.19 33.81
CA THR A 67 4.79 9.44 33.94
C THR A 67 4.30 10.18 32.70
N ILE A 68 3.79 9.42 31.72
CA ILE A 68 3.05 9.97 30.58
C ILE A 68 1.58 10.03 31.00
N PRO A 69 0.88 11.17 30.86
CA PRO A 69 -0.53 11.26 31.19
C PRO A 69 -1.36 10.24 30.42
N GLU A 70 -2.32 9.63 31.13
CA GLU A 70 -3.04 8.41 30.78
C GLU A 70 -3.86 8.56 29.49
N LEU A 71 -3.27 8.19 28.34
CA LEU A 71 -4.00 7.99 27.10
C LEU A 71 -4.71 6.64 27.19
N LYS A 72 -6.04 6.67 27.36
CA LYS A 72 -6.89 5.46 27.35
C LYS A 72 -6.96 4.89 25.93
N LEU A 73 -5.94 4.12 25.55
CA LEU A 73 -6.01 3.19 24.43
C LEU A 73 -6.80 1.95 24.90
N PRO A 74 -7.85 1.52 24.17
CA PRO A 74 -8.56 0.29 24.51
C PRO A 74 -7.60 -0.91 24.45
N SER A 75 -7.55 -1.65 25.55
CA SER A 75 -6.77 -2.89 25.68
C SER A 75 -7.39 -3.97 24.80
N PHE A 76 -6.82 -4.21 23.61
CA PHE A 76 -7.08 -5.41 22.82
C PHE A 76 -5.97 -6.44 23.09
N GLY A 77 -6.39 -7.64 23.48
CA GLY A 77 -5.53 -8.69 24.04
C GLY A 77 -4.50 -9.26 23.05
N SER A 78 -3.24 -9.29 23.51
CA SER A 78 -2.24 -10.37 23.36
C SER A 78 -2.24 -11.26 22.10
N HIS A 79 -2.53 -10.74 20.92
CA HIS A 79 -2.14 -11.35 19.65
C HIS A 79 -1.22 -10.36 18.94
N ASP A 80 -0.13 -10.86 18.37
CA ASP A 80 0.98 -10.07 17.84
C ASP A 80 0.50 -8.95 16.90
N ALA A 81 0.35 -7.75 17.46
CA ALA A 81 -0.05 -6.55 16.74
C ALA A 81 1.21 -5.76 16.41
N SER A 82 1.50 -5.57 15.12
CA SER A 82 2.64 -4.78 14.65
C SER A 82 2.12 -3.56 13.91
N ALA A 83 2.55 -2.38 14.32
CA ALA A 83 2.22 -1.11 13.66
C ALA A 83 3.48 -0.59 12.94
N ALA A 84 3.37 -0.36 11.64
CA ALA A 84 4.43 0.19 10.81
C ALA A 84 3.94 1.53 10.24
N GLY A 85 4.48 2.64 10.72
CA GLY A 85 4.22 3.97 10.17
C GLY A 85 5.52 4.63 9.76
N SER A 86 5.55 5.29 8.59
CA SER A 86 6.69 6.13 8.22
C SER A 86 6.54 7.50 8.92
N THR A 87 7.45 7.82 9.84
CA THR A 87 7.47 9.12 10.54
C THR A 87 8.35 10.17 9.85
N TYR A 88 9.04 9.82 8.77
CA TYR A 88 9.95 10.72 8.03
C TYR A 88 9.78 10.59 6.52
N ASP A 89 10.02 11.69 5.79
CA ASP A 89 10.15 11.73 4.33
C ASP A 89 11.44 10.99 3.92
N PHE A 90 11.32 9.70 3.63
CA PHE A 90 12.40 8.95 3.01
C PHE A 90 12.32 9.09 1.49
N PRO A 91 13.47 9.10 0.78
CA PRO A 91 13.48 9.12 -0.67
C PRO A 91 12.74 7.87 -1.18
N SER A 92 11.56 8.11 -1.74
CA SER A 92 10.73 7.13 -2.42
C SER A 92 10.77 7.45 -3.91
N HIS A 93 11.02 6.42 -4.71
CA HIS A 93 10.97 6.50 -6.16
C HIS A 93 9.80 5.65 -6.63
N GLY A 94 9.14 6.11 -7.69
CA GLY A 94 8.08 5.35 -8.30
C GLY A 94 8.02 5.53 -9.80
N THR A 95 7.43 4.55 -10.48
CA THR A 95 7.12 4.64 -11.90
C THR A 95 5.71 4.14 -12.16
N VAL A 96 4.96 4.93 -12.91
CA VAL A 96 3.62 4.57 -13.38
C VAL A 96 3.73 3.93 -14.75
N TYR A 97 3.05 2.81 -14.92
CA TYR A 97 2.92 2.07 -16.16
C TYR A 97 1.45 1.96 -16.55
N MET A 98 1.16 2.09 -17.83
CA MET A 98 -0.08 1.67 -18.45
C MET A 98 -0.02 0.17 -18.72
N THR A 99 -1.06 -0.55 -18.32
CA THR A 99 -1.19 -1.98 -18.61
C THR A 99 -1.72 -2.22 -20.03
N SER A 100 -1.85 -3.49 -20.41
CA SER A 100 -2.49 -3.88 -21.67
C SER A 100 -3.99 -3.62 -21.72
N ALA A 101 -4.66 -3.46 -20.56
CA ALA A 101 -6.08 -3.13 -20.48
C ALA A 101 -6.32 -1.68 -20.91
N PHE A 102 -5.38 -0.78 -20.61
CA PHE A 102 -5.49 0.61 -21.03
C PHE A 102 -5.25 0.79 -22.54
N LYS A 103 -6.31 1.21 -23.26
CA LYS A 103 -6.27 1.42 -24.72
C LYS A 103 -5.92 2.86 -25.14
N GLY A 104 -5.86 3.79 -24.20
CA GLY A 104 -5.53 5.19 -24.48
C GLY A 104 -4.05 5.44 -24.79
N SER A 105 -3.75 6.70 -25.08
CA SER A 105 -2.39 7.19 -25.33
C SER A 105 -1.67 7.61 -24.05
N GLU A 106 -2.40 8.08 -23.03
CA GLU A 106 -1.87 8.47 -21.73
C GLU A 106 -2.97 8.44 -20.65
N LEU A 107 -2.58 8.11 -19.42
CA LEU A 107 -3.50 8.04 -18.27
C LEU A 107 -3.99 9.42 -17.86
N THR A 108 -5.21 9.47 -17.34
CA THR A 108 -5.80 10.61 -16.66
C THR A 108 -5.96 10.31 -15.17
N ARG A 109 -6.32 11.34 -14.37
CA ARG A 109 -6.58 11.16 -12.94
C ARG A 109 -7.62 10.06 -12.69
N SER A 110 -8.71 10.05 -13.44
CA SER A 110 -9.80 9.07 -13.30
C SER A 110 -9.38 7.64 -13.64
N ASP A 111 -8.38 7.46 -14.51
CA ASP A 111 -7.85 6.14 -14.83
C ASP A 111 -7.00 5.55 -13.69
N LEU A 112 -6.55 6.39 -12.76
CA LEU A 112 -5.80 5.96 -11.57
C LEU A 112 -6.74 5.69 -10.38
N GLN A 113 -7.85 6.42 -10.31
CA GLN A 113 -8.81 6.35 -9.20
C GLN A 113 -9.72 5.12 -9.31
N GLY A 114 -10.07 4.55 -8.16
CA GLY A 114 -10.94 3.37 -8.09
C GLY A 114 -10.41 2.34 -7.11
N GLY A 115 -10.80 1.09 -7.34
CA GLY A 115 -10.23 -0.05 -6.62
C GLY A 115 -8.73 -0.17 -6.89
N THR A 116 -8.00 -0.61 -5.87
CA THR A 116 -6.58 -0.94 -5.97
C THR A 116 -6.32 -2.31 -5.37
N VAL A 117 -5.38 -3.05 -5.96
CA VAL A 117 -4.81 -4.26 -5.38
C VAL A 117 -3.31 -4.08 -5.36
N TYR A 118 -2.68 -4.30 -4.20
CA TYR A 118 -1.27 -4.03 -4.05
C TYR A 118 -0.55 -5.06 -3.20
N LEU A 119 0.72 -5.20 -3.53
CA LEU A 119 1.68 -6.07 -2.88
C LEU A 119 2.68 -5.18 -2.17
N ASP A 120 2.67 -5.24 -0.84
CA ASP A 120 3.65 -4.55 -0.01
C ASP A 120 4.72 -5.54 0.44
N GLY A 121 5.99 -5.14 0.37
CA GLY A 121 7.11 -5.86 0.95
C GLY A 121 8.07 -4.89 1.61
N TYR A 122 8.49 -5.18 2.83
CA TYR A 122 9.43 -4.35 3.58
C TYR A 122 10.41 -5.21 4.37
N GLY A 123 11.63 -4.70 4.56
CA GLY A 123 12.68 -5.40 5.28
C GLY A 123 13.77 -4.48 5.82
N GLY A 124 14.08 -4.57 7.11
CA GLY A 124 15.25 -3.93 7.70
C GLY A 124 15.16 -3.74 9.21
N ALA A 125 16.26 -3.32 9.83
CA ALA A 125 16.39 -3.26 11.29
C ALA A 125 16.06 -1.88 11.90
N VAL A 126 16.56 -0.81 11.29
CA VAL A 126 16.41 0.59 11.78
C VAL A 126 15.99 1.49 10.62
N VAL A 127 16.53 1.23 9.44
CA VAL A 127 16.04 1.69 8.15
C VAL A 127 15.62 0.44 7.39
N ALA A 128 14.34 0.36 7.01
CA ALA A 128 13.82 -0.68 6.16
C ALA A 128 13.83 -0.22 4.70
N GLN A 129 14.10 -1.15 3.79
CA GLN A 129 13.82 -0.95 2.38
C GLN A 129 12.46 -1.56 2.10
N GLY A 130 11.58 -0.76 1.50
CA GLY A 130 10.23 -1.14 1.14
C GLY A 130 10.02 -1.06 -0.37
N GLY A 131 9.24 -1.99 -0.91
CA GLY A 131 8.76 -1.97 -2.27
C GLY A 131 7.27 -2.27 -2.28
N THR A 132 6.53 -1.50 -3.07
CA THR A 132 5.09 -1.68 -3.27
C THR A 132 4.80 -1.73 -4.76
N VAL A 133 4.03 -2.73 -5.18
CA VAL A 133 3.45 -2.78 -6.53
C VAL A 133 1.94 -2.61 -6.36
N MET A 134 1.35 -1.58 -6.97
CA MET A 134 -0.09 -1.36 -6.96
C MET A 134 -0.67 -1.45 -8.37
N LEU A 135 -1.76 -2.21 -8.53
CA LEU A 135 -2.66 -2.09 -9.66
C LEU A 135 -3.72 -1.05 -9.32
N LEU A 136 -3.89 -0.06 -10.20
CA LEU A 136 -4.71 1.13 -10.00
C LEU A 136 -5.86 1.18 -10.99
N GLY A 137 -6.91 1.92 -10.64
CA GLY A 137 -8.06 2.13 -11.51
C GLY A 137 -8.97 0.91 -11.70
N ILE A 138 -8.91 -0.08 -10.81
CA ILE A 138 -9.78 -1.25 -10.87
C ILE A 138 -11.23 -0.80 -10.63
N ASN A 139 -12.18 -1.38 -11.36
CA ASN A 139 -13.59 -1.12 -11.09
C ASN A 139 -13.94 -1.53 -9.63
N PRO A 140 -14.30 -0.59 -8.74
CA PRO A 140 -14.47 -0.87 -7.32
C PRO A 140 -15.66 -1.81 -7.07
N ALA A 141 -16.69 -1.79 -7.92
CA ALA A 141 -17.84 -2.68 -7.79
C ALA A 141 -17.47 -4.13 -8.13
N LEU A 142 -16.70 -4.34 -9.22
CA LEU A 142 -16.22 -5.68 -9.59
C LEU A 142 -15.20 -6.22 -8.58
N LEU A 143 -14.30 -5.37 -8.09
CA LEU A 143 -13.35 -5.76 -7.04
C LEU A 143 -14.08 -6.18 -5.77
N ALA A 144 -15.01 -5.36 -5.27
CA ALA A 144 -15.78 -5.67 -4.08
C ALA A 144 -16.57 -6.98 -4.25
N LEU A 145 -17.23 -7.15 -5.40
CA LEU A 145 -17.98 -8.36 -5.71
C LEU A 145 -17.07 -9.61 -5.77
N GLY A 146 -15.90 -9.49 -6.40
CA GLY A 146 -14.90 -10.54 -6.50
C GLY A 146 -14.35 -11.00 -5.15
N LEU A 147 -14.28 -10.09 -4.17
CA LEU A 147 -13.80 -10.37 -2.81
C LEU A 147 -14.86 -11.00 -1.90
N THR A 148 -16.14 -11.02 -2.29
CA THR A 148 -17.23 -11.52 -1.42
C THR A 148 -17.14 -13.02 -1.13
N SER A 149 -16.64 -13.81 -2.08
CA SER A 149 -16.52 -15.26 -1.91
C SER A 149 -15.56 -15.90 -2.91
N PRO A 150 -15.00 -17.08 -2.61
CA PRO A 150 -14.15 -17.83 -3.55
C PRO A 150 -14.82 -18.19 -4.88
N ALA A 151 -16.16 -18.31 -4.88
CA ALA A 151 -16.94 -18.58 -6.09
C ALA A 151 -16.89 -17.42 -7.11
N MET A 152 -16.61 -16.19 -6.64
CA MET A 152 -16.48 -14.99 -7.48
C MET A 152 -15.03 -14.74 -7.95
N SER A 153 -14.15 -15.73 -7.79
CA SER A 153 -12.73 -15.63 -8.20
C SER A 153 -12.53 -15.28 -9.69
N MET A 154 -13.44 -15.71 -10.57
CA MET A 154 -13.41 -15.31 -11.98
C MET A 154 -13.63 -13.80 -12.15
N ILE A 155 -14.59 -13.23 -11.41
CA ILE A 155 -14.88 -11.78 -11.43
C ILE A 155 -13.71 -11.00 -10.83
N LEU A 156 -13.12 -11.52 -9.74
CA LEU A 156 -11.93 -10.94 -9.14
C LEU A 156 -10.75 -10.93 -10.13
N GLY A 157 -10.54 -12.04 -10.84
CA GLY A 157 -9.52 -12.17 -11.86
C GLY A 157 -9.70 -11.18 -13.00
N GLU A 158 -10.93 -11.04 -13.51
CA GLU A 158 -11.28 -10.07 -14.56
C GLU A 158 -11.05 -8.62 -14.09
N ALA A 159 -11.53 -8.28 -12.89
CA ALA A 159 -11.37 -6.95 -12.31
C ALA A 159 -9.89 -6.56 -12.19
N ILE A 160 -9.04 -7.49 -11.76
CA ILE A 160 -7.59 -7.27 -11.64
C ILE A 160 -6.93 -7.19 -13.03
N ALA A 161 -7.35 -8.03 -13.98
CA ALA A 161 -6.81 -8.03 -15.34
C ALA A 161 -7.14 -6.73 -16.11
N ASP A 162 -8.29 -6.13 -15.81
CA ASP A 162 -8.77 -4.88 -16.39
C ASP A 162 -8.15 -3.62 -15.78
N ALA A 163 -7.30 -3.75 -14.75
CA ALA A 163 -6.61 -2.62 -14.14
C ALA A 163 -5.83 -1.81 -15.21
N PRO A 164 -6.15 -0.54 -15.47
CA PRO A 164 -5.52 0.25 -16.53
C PRO A 164 -4.07 0.66 -16.21
N ALA A 165 -3.71 0.73 -14.93
CA ALA A 165 -2.43 1.26 -14.50
C ALA A 165 -1.75 0.37 -13.44
N LEU A 166 -0.42 0.40 -13.45
CA LEU A 166 0.44 -0.21 -12.44
C LEU A 166 1.39 0.85 -11.93
N LEU A 167 1.39 1.06 -10.62
CA LEU A 167 2.36 1.91 -9.92
C LEU A 167 3.36 1.00 -9.21
N PHE A 168 4.62 1.11 -9.60
CA PHE A 168 5.72 0.51 -8.88
C PHE A 168 6.37 1.58 -8.02
N MET A 169 6.48 1.32 -6.72
CA MET A 169 7.14 2.19 -5.74
C MET A 169 8.23 1.40 -5.04
N HIS A 170 9.36 2.05 -4.81
CA HIS A 170 10.41 1.52 -3.96
C HIS A 170 11.06 2.67 -3.20
N GLY A 171 11.43 2.43 -1.96
CA GLY A 171 11.98 3.48 -1.13
C GLY A 171 12.56 2.92 0.15
N LEU A 172 13.18 3.82 0.89
CA LEU A 172 13.48 3.57 2.29
C LEU A 172 12.24 3.91 3.10
N THR A 173 12.02 3.20 4.19
CA THR A 173 11.01 3.52 5.21
C THR A 173 11.70 3.32 6.55
N ALA A 174 11.56 4.25 7.50
CA ALA A 174 11.91 3.94 8.89
C ALA A 174 10.62 3.67 9.64
N GLY A 175 10.52 2.44 10.13
CA GLY A 175 9.53 2.04 11.12
C GLY A 175 10.20 1.86 12.48
N PHE A 176 9.42 2.00 13.55
CA PHE A 176 9.84 1.77 14.94
C PHE A 176 10.23 0.30 15.25
N GLN A 177 10.27 -0.58 14.24
CA GLN A 177 10.46 -2.01 14.43
C GLN A 177 11.35 -2.63 13.33
N ALA A 178 12.40 -3.33 13.77
CA ALA A 178 13.20 -4.22 12.95
C ALA A 178 12.35 -5.43 12.49
N GLY A 179 12.21 -5.66 11.20
CA GLY A 179 11.45 -6.80 10.69
C GLY A 179 11.46 -6.96 9.18
N PHE A 180 11.03 -8.13 8.73
CA PHE A 180 10.71 -8.42 7.34
C PHE A 180 9.25 -8.79 7.25
N GLY A 181 8.53 -8.26 6.28
CA GLY A 181 7.13 -8.57 6.09
C GLY A 181 6.63 -8.21 4.71
N GLY A 182 5.48 -8.75 4.37
CA GLY A 182 4.78 -8.39 3.16
C GLY A 182 3.34 -8.87 3.16
N GLY A 183 2.53 -8.31 2.28
CA GLY A 183 1.11 -8.62 2.21
C GLY A 183 0.49 -8.34 0.86
N ILE A 184 -0.66 -8.96 0.64
CA ILE A 184 -1.56 -8.70 -0.48
C ILE A 184 -2.77 -7.96 0.07
N LEU A 185 -3.01 -6.78 -0.46
CA LEU A 185 -4.05 -5.88 0.02
C LEU A 185 -4.98 -5.49 -1.13
N ALA A 186 -6.25 -5.30 -0.79
CA ALA A 186 -7.24 -4.71 -1.66
C ALA A 186 -7.81 -3.45 -1.01
N GLY A 187 -8.06 -2.42 -1.81
CA GLY A 187 -8.40 -1.11 -1.29
C GLY A 187 -9.01 -0.19 -2.33
N TYR A 188 -8.97 1.10 -2.02
CA TYR A 188 -9.47 2.17 -2.87
C TYR A 188 -8.48 3.34 -2.90
N LEU A 189 -8.34 3.98 -4.06
CA LEU A 189 -7.49 5.16 -4.28
C LEU A 189 -8.32 6.29 -4.93
N HIS A 190 -8.21 7.52 -4.40
CA HIS A 190 -8.93 8.72 -4.87
C HIS A 190 -8.11 10.00 -4.79
#